data_AF-A0A233W2L7-F1
#
_entry.id   AF-A0A233W2L7-F1
#
_cell.length_a   1.000
_cell.length_b   1.000
_cell.length_c   1.000
_cell.angle_alpha   90.00
_cell.angle_beta   90.00
_cell.angle_gamma   90.00
#
_symmetry.space_group_name_H-M   'P 1'
#
loop_
_entity.id
_entity.type
_entity.pdbx_description
1 polymer ?
#
loop_
_entity_poly.entity_id
_entity_poly.type
_entity_poly.pdbx_seq_one_letter_code
_entity_poly.pdbx_strand_id
1 'polypeptide(L)'
;MSILKKLFGLNDETETKNDNILISEDSNIKIEKDSKNIEPKIEEHTRKDNLWNHISKVILLNWCNGKEYPSQYPQYFFYKYGIKNTKKAHQELIDNMYLENCSKEYALKTLKVSELKAHLKDSNLKQTGNKDELIQRIIDNNVAVNFNGKSIYVLSELGKKFILNNEPWIYYHNHDFMIDVLEYQSMWEKLKLENTNVNGEIISLCILLHKVQKNMDYKKYNQAWLNLSSLHKIFSENKDYKNIVKVAIKMLTIEVSGLDDIVSDINLKRTHLPYIRLNKYLVTDIKNHYEYFDPNEIDFIKEHLDYSIFEIDQIKDIFYSVLEDFETTEHNLDRLIDDINKENLYKY
;
A
#
# COMPACT_ATOMS: atom_id res chain seq x y z
N MET A 1 -6.32 -7.36 -16.73
CA MET A 1 -7.42 -6.38 -17.02
C MET A 1 -8.82 -6.89 -16.67
N SER A 2 -9.10 -8.21 -16.70
CA SER A 2 -10.44 -8.79 -16.42
C SER A 2 -10.92 -8.63 -14.96
N ILE A 3 -10.03 -8.79 -13.96
CA ILE A 3 -10.38 -8.72 -12.53
C ILE A 3 -10.70 -7.29 -12.07
N LEU A 4 -9.93 -6.29 -12.50
CA LEU A 4 -10.22 -4.88 -12.20
C LEU A 4 -11.55 -4.43 -12.81
N LYS A 5 -11.86 -4.89 -14.04
CA LYS A 5 -13.17 -4.65 -14.68
C LYS A 5 -14.33 -5.27 -13.88
N LYS A 6 -14.13 -6.51 -13.39
CA LYS A 6 -15.12 -7.24 -12.60
C LYS A 6 -15.32 -6.67 -11.19
N LEU A 7 -14.28 -6.08 -10.58
CA LEU A 7 -14.32 -5.51 -9.23
C LEU A 7 -14.72 -4.02 -9.18
N PHE A 8 -14.51 -3.26 -10.26
CA PHE A 8 -14.88 -1.83 -10.33
C PHE A 8 -16.12 -1.53 -11.18
N GLY A 9 -16.79 -2.55 -11.75
CA GLY A 9 -17.97 -2.33 -12.58
C GLY A 9 -17.69 -1.48 -13.81
N LEU A 10 -16.52 -1.64 -14.44
CA LEU A 10 -16.28 -1.08 -15.77
C LEU A 10 -16.89 -2.02 -16.82
N ASN A 11 -18.23 -2.00 -16.90
CA ASN A 11 -18.96 -2.66 -17.97
C ASN A 11 -19.34 -1.62 -19.02
N ASP A 12 -18.90 -1.83 -20.26
CA ASP A 12 -19.76 -1.50 -21.39
C ASP A 12 -20.90 -2.52 -21.38
N GLU A 13 -22.11 -2.03 -21.61
CA GLU A 13 -23.35 -2.78 -21.63
C GLU A 13 -23.23 -4.08 -22.45
N THR A 14 -23.57 -5.20 -21.82
CA THR A 14 -24.59 -6.19 -22.28
C THR A 14 -24.30 -7.60 -21.77
N GLU A 15 -25.41 -8.31 -21.52
CA GLU A 15 -25.56 -9.76 -21.33
C GLU A 15 -25.51 -10.33 -19.90
N THR A 16 -26.68 -10.24 -19.28
CA THR A 16 -27.24 -11.19 -18.30
C THR A 16 -27.13 -12.64 -18.74
N LYS A 17 -26.76 -13.53 -17.80
CA LYS A 17 -27.48 -14.80 -17.60
C LYS A 17 -27.22 -15.41 -16.22
N ASN A 18 -28.34 -15.78 -15.60
CA ASN A 18 -28.50 -16.55 -14.36
C ASN A 18 -27.73 -17.86 -14.40
N ASP A 19 -27.32 -18.34 -13.22
CA ASP A 19 -27.63 -19.71 -12.80
C ASP A 19 -27.64 -19.81 -11.27
N ASN A 20 -28.78 -20.27 -10.75
CA ASN A 20 -29.04 -20.61 -9.35
C ASN A 20 -28.45 -21.98 -9.03
N ILE A 21 -27.71 -22.11 -7.92
CA ILE A 21 -27.50 -23.42 -7.28
C ILE A 21 -27.77 -23.28 -5.78
N LEU A 22 -28.83 -23.98 -5.36
CA LEU A 22 -29.27 -24.22 -3.99
C LEU A 22 -28.23 -25.06 -3.22
N ILE A 23 -27.94 -24.68 -1.98
CA ILE A 23 -27.28 -25.55 -0.99
C ILE A 23 -28.25 -25.77 0.16
N SER A 24 -28.52 -27.04 0.44
CA SER A 24 -29.32 -27.51 1.57
C SER A 24 -28.43 -27.76 2.79
N GLU A 25 -28.98 -27.45 3.95
CA GLU A 25 -28.43 -27.74 5.28
C GLU A 25 -28.58 -29.23 5.59
N ASP A 26 -27.55 -29.85 6.21
CA ASP A 26 -27.77 -30.60 7.45
C ASP A 26 -26.46 -31.11 8.12
N SER A 27 -26.29 -30.62 9.34
CA SER A 27 -25.95 -31.29 10.62
C SER A 27 -24.67 -32.14 10.86
N ASN A 28 -23.98 -31.70 11.93
CA ASN A 28 -23.39 -32.45 13.05
C ASN A 28 -22.25 -33.46 12.80
N ILE A 29 -20.99 -33.07 13.11
CA ILE A 29 -20.01 -34.00 13.70
C ILE A 29 -19.20 -33.33 14.84
N LYS A 30 -19.06 -34.13 15.90
CA LYS A 30 -18.47 -33.95 17.23
C LYS A 30 -17.03 -33.38 17.27
N ILE A 31 -16.80 -32.64 18.36
CA ILE A 31 -15.52 -32.15 18.86
C ILE A 31 -14.64 -33.33 19.28
N GLU A 32 -13.53 -33.54 18.57
CA GLU A 32 -12.41 -34.40 18.98
C GLU A 32 -11.12 -33.58 19.01
N LYS A 33 -10.35 -33.78 20.09
CA LYS A 33 -9.27 -32.93 20.60
C LYS A 33 -8.16 -32.62 19.58
N ASP A 34 -7.76 -31.34 19.57
CA ASP A 34 -6.71 -30.69 18.79
C ASP A 34 -5.30 -31.33 18.91
N SER A 35 -5.05 -32.38 18.13
CA SER A 35 -3.69 -32.81 17.78
C SER A 35 -3.37 -32.65 16.29
N LYS A 36 -4.31 -32.15 15.48
CA LYS A 36 -4.16 -31.89 14.03
C LYS A 36 -3.78 -30.44 13.67
N ASN A 37 -3.65 -29.56 14.66
CA ASN A 37 -3.50 -28.11 14.46
C ASN A 37 -2.05 -27.57 14.58
N ILE A 38 -1.06 -28.45 14.77
CA ILE A 38 0.34 -28.07 15.00
C ILE A 38 1.17 -28.15 13.72
N GLU A 39 1.03 -29.24 12.94
CA GLU A 39 1.74 -29.43 11.66
C GLU A 39 1.48 -28.33 10.62
N PRO A 40 0.22 -27.95 10.31
CA PRO A 40 -0.03 -26.90 9.32
C PRO A 40 0.50 -25.51 9.74
N LYS A 41 0.57 -25.22 11.05
CA LYS A 41 1.14 -23.96 11.56
C LYS A 41 2.67 -23.90 11.43
N ILE A 42 3.35 -25.03 11.59
CA ILE A 42 4.82 -25.12 11.43
C ILE A 42 5.20 -24.93 9.96
N GLU A 43 4.45 -25.53 9.04
CA GLU A 43 4.67 -25.38 7.59
C GLU A 43 4.44 -23.94 7.12
N GLU A 44 3.36 -23.30 7.56
CA GLU A 44 3.07 -21.90 7.23
C GLU A 44 4.14 -20.94 7.75
N HIS A 45 4.60 -21.14 9.00
CA HIS A 45 5.66 -20.34 9.58
C HIS A 45 6.97 -20.48 8.79
N THR A 46 7.36 -21.72 8.47
CA THR A 46 8.56 -22.00 7.67
C THR A 46 8.47 -21.38 6.27
N ARG A 47 7.28 -21.43 5.64
CA ARG A 47 7.03 -20.79 4.35
C ARG A 47 7.19 -19.27 4.44
N LYS A 48 6.62 -18.65 5.48
CA LYS A 48 6.70 -17.20 5.70
C LYS A 48 8.13 -16.73 5.95
N ASP A 49 8.91 -17.49 6.73
CA ASP A 49 10.33 -17.19 6.97
C ASP A 49 11.18 -17.27 5.69
N ASN A 50 10.98 -18.31 4.89
CA ASN A 50 11.66 -18.45 3.60
C ASN A 50 11.30 -17.28 2.66
N LEU A 51 10.04 -16.87 2.65
CA LEU A 51 9.59 -15.74 1.85
C LEU A 51 10.21 -14.42 2.33
N TRP A 52 10.26 -14.18 3.63
CA TRP A 52 10.91 -12.99 4.19
C TRP A 52 12.42 -12.94 3.91
N ASN A 53 13.11 -14.10 3.92
CA ASN A 53 14.51 -14.18 3.49
C ASN A 53 14.69 -13.82 2.02
N HIS A 54 13.75 -14.22 1.16
CA HIS A 54 13.77 -13.84 -0.25
C HIS A 54 13.52 -12.34 -0.44
N ILE A 55 12.49 -11.81 0.21
CA ILE A 55 12.14 -10.37 0.15
C ILE A 55 13.29 -9.53 0.68
N SER A 56 13.89 -9.90 1.82
CA SER A 56 15.00 -9.15 2.41
C SER A 56 16.19 -9.04 1.46
N LYS A 57 16.50 -10.12 0.70
CA LYS A 57 17.52 -10.11 -0.35
C LYS A 57 17.15 -9.16 -1.49
N VAL A 58 15.90 -9.17 -1.96
CA VAL A 58 15.41 -8.25 -3.02
C VAL A 58 15.56 -6.80 -2.58
N ILE A 59 15.10 -6.47 -1.37
CA ILE A 59 15.13 -5.10 -0.84
C ILE A 59 16.56 -4.62 -0.57
N LEU A 60 17.41 -5.49 -0.01
CA LEU A 60 18.80 -5.15 0.21
C LEU A 60 19.54 -4.92 -1.12
N LEU A 61 19.34 -5.80 -2.10
CA LEU A 61 19.97 -5.66 -3.42
C LEU A 61 19.52 -4.37 -4.12
N ASN A 62 18.21 -4.08 -4.11
CA ASN A 62 17.68 -2.84 -4.66
C ASN A 62 18.28 -1.61 -3.98
N TRP A 63 18.38 -1.64 -2.64
CA TRP A 63 18.94 -0.54 -1.86
C TRP A 63 20.45 -0.35 -2.10
N CYS A 64 21.22 -1.43 -2.25
CA CYS A 64 22.66 -1.40 -2.48
C CYS A 64 23.05 -0.87 -3.87
N ASN A 65 22.13 -0.85 -4.84
CA ASN A 65 22.42 -0.35 -6.17
C ASN A 65 22.86 1.13 -6.15
N GLY A 66 24.08 1.40 -6.61
CA GLY A 66 24.71 2.71 -6.58
C GLY A 66 25.23 3.14 -5.21
N LYS A 67 25.35 2.22 -4.24
CA LYS A 67 25.87 2.49 -2.89
C LYS A 67 27.32 2.08 -2.73
N GLU A 68 27.99 2.75 -1.78
CA GLU A 68 29.32 2.37 -1.33
C GLU A 68 29.30 1.07 -0.51
N TYR A 69 30.39 0.31 -0.56
CA TYR A 69 30.65 -0.82 0.33
C TYR A 69 31.94 -0.59 1.16
N PRO A 70 31.90 -0.82 2.49
CA PRO A 70 30.69 -0.94 3.31
C PRO A 70 29.91 0.37 3.35
N SER A 71 28.60 0.29 3.56
CA SER A 71 27.72 1.46 3.68
C SER A 71 27.26 1.71 5.12
N GLN A 72 26.63 2.86 5.35
CA GLN A 72 25.78 3.08 6.51
C GLN A 72 24.36 2.60 6.19
N TYR A 73 24.02 1.41 6.69
CA TYR A 73 22.76 0.74 6.37
C TYR A 73 21.60 1.28 7.23
N PRO A 74 20.41 1.47 6.65
CA PRO A 74 19.19 1.77 7.39
C PRO A 74 18.87 0.71 8.44
N GLN A 75 18.38 1.17 9.60
CA GLN A 75 18.06 0.29 10.73
C GLN A 75 16.92 -0.70 10.42
N TYR A 76 16.07 -0.41 9.43
CA TYR A 76 14.95 -1.30 9.04
C TYR A 76 15.41 -2.65 8.51
N PHE A 77 16.62 -2.76 7.98
CA PHE A 77 17.17 -4.07 7.60
C PHE A 77 17.26 -5.02 8.80
N PHE A 78 17.52 -4.48 9.99
CA PHE A 78 17.51 -5.25 11.22
C PHE A 78 16.09 -5.52 11.72
N TYR A 79 15.30 -4.46 12.01
CA TYR A 79 14.04 -4.64 12.73
C TYR A 79 12.88 -5.17 11.86
N LYS A 80 12.87 -4.90 10.54
CA LYS A 80 11.82 -5.39 9.62
C LYS A 80 12.21 -6.70 8.94
N TYR A 81 13.48 -6.86 8.62
CA TYR A 81 13.97 -7.99 7.81
C TYR A 81 14.88 -8.97 8.54
N GLY A 82 15.20 -8.74 9.81
CA GLY A 82 16.03 -9.64 10.61
C GLY A 82 17.49 -9.75 10.16
N ILE A 83 17.97 -8.85 9.29
CA ILE A 83 19.35 -8.89 8.78
C ILE A 83 20.29 -8.36 9.87
N LYS A 84 20.83 -9.28 10.68
CA LYS A 84 21.72 -8.96 11.81
C LYS A 84 23.05 -8.33 11.38
N ASN A 85 23.57 -8.72 10.20
CA ASN A 85 24.83 -8.23 9.68
C ASN A 85 24.67 -7.80 8.22
N THR A 86 24.15 -6.59 8.02
CA THR A 86 23.89 -6.04 6.67
C THR A 86 25.17 -5.85 5.86
N LYS A 87 26.31 -5.61 6.51
CA LYS A 87 27.62 -5.57 5.84
C LYS A 87 27.95 -6.92 5.20
N LYS A 88 27.82 -8.01 5.96
CA LYS A 88 28.04 -9.36 5.44
C LYS A 88 27.05 -9.71 4.32
N ALA A 89 25.77 -9.38 4.49
CA ALA A 89 24.78 -9.61 3.44
C ALA A 89 25.07 -8.80 2.15
N HIS A 90 25.57 -7.56 2.27
CA HIS A 90 26.04 -6.79 1.11
C HIS A 90 27.26 -7.46 0.45
N GLN A 91 28.23 -7.94 1.23
CA GLN A 91 29.37 -8.70 0.70
C GLN A 91 28.89 -9.94 -0.07
N GLU A 92 27.93 -10.70 0.47
CA GLU A 92 27.36 -11.87 -0.21
C GLU A 92 26.69 -11.52 -1.55
N LEU A 93 26.08 -10.33 -1.69
CA LEU A 93 25.54 -9.89 -2.99
C LEU A 93 26.64 -9.62 -4.02
N ILE A 94 27.80 -9.14 -3.58
CA ILE A 94 28.98 -8.93 -4.42
C ILE A 94 29.59 -10.28 -4.81
N ASP A 95 29.82 -11.15 -3.82
CA ASP A 95 30.43 -12.47 -4.02
C ASP A 95 29.59 -13.36 -4.95
N ASN A 96 28.26 -13.23 -4.87
CA ASN A 96 27.31 -13.94 -5.74
C ASN A 96 27.01 -13.19 -7.06
N MET A 97 27.82 -12.19 -7.42
CA MET A 97 27.75 -11.45 -8.69
C MET A 97 26.42 -10.76 -8.98
N TYR A 98 25.59 -10.45 -7.97
CA TYR A 98 24.42 -9.58 -8.15
C TYR A 98 24.82 -8.11 -8.25
N LEU A 99 25.98 -7.78 -7.67
CA LEU A 99 26.58 -6.45 -7.68
C LEU A 99 27.98 -6.51 -8.31
N GLU A 100 28.33 -5.49 -9.07
CA GLU A 100 29.64 -5.32 -9.69
C GLU A 100 30.18 -3.91 -9.46
N ASN A 101 31.50 -3.73 -9.57
CA ASN A 101 32.11 -2.41 -9.47
C ASN A 101 31.55 -1.50 -10.57
N CYS A 102 31.13 -0.29 -10.21
CA CYS A 102 30.69 0.68 -11.19
C CYS A 102 31.86 1.18 -12.07
N SER A 103 31.54 1.74 -13.23
CA SER A 103 32.56 2.35 -14.09
C SER A 103 33.21 3.54 -13.39
N LYS A 104 34.48 3.85 -13.75
CA LYS A 104 35.18 5.04 -13.24
C LYS A 104 34.36 6.31 -13.46
N GLU A 105 33.73 6.44 -14.62
CA GLU A 105 32.84 7.57 -14.92
C GLU A 105 31.66 7.66 -13.95
N TYR A 106 30.99 6.54 -13.66
CA TYR A 106 29.88 6.51 -12.71
C TYR A 106 30.34 6.88 -11.30
N ALA A 107 31.47 6.34 -10.85
CA ALA A 107 32.06 6.70 -9.55
C ALA A 107 32.40 8.18 -9.45
N LEU A 108 32.87 8.81 -10.53
CA LEU A 108 33.15 10.24 -10.55
C LEU A 108 31.87 11.09 -10.47
N LYS A 109 30.75 10.61 -11.02
CA LYS A 109 29.45 11.28 -10.90
C LYS A 109 28.94 11.34 -9.47
N THR A 110 29.38 10.46 -8.57
CA THR A 110 28.95 10.53 -7.16
C THR A 110 29.76 11.52 -6.32
N LEU A 111 30.93 11.97 -6.80
CA LEU A 111 31.75 12.97 -6.11
C LEU A 111 31.12 14.37 -6.20
N LYS A 112 31.35 15.17 -5.17
CA LYS A 112 31.03 16.60 -5.16
C LYS A 112 31.96 17.35 -6.11
N VAL A 113 31.48 18.47 -6.66
CA VAL A 113 32.29 19.34 -7.53
C VAL A 113 33.59 19.78 -6.86
N SER A 114 33.57 20.02 -5.55
CA SER A 114 34.77 20.36 -4.76
C SER A 114 35.81 19.23 -4.73
N GLU A 115 35.36 17.98 -4.62
CA GLU A 115 36.23 16.80 -4.58
C GLU A 115 36.86 16.56 -5.96
N LEU A 116 36.07 16.69 -7.05
CA LEU A 116 36.58 16.63 -8.42
C LEU A 116 37.65 17.71 -8.68
N LYS A 117 37.42 18.94 -8.22
CA LYS A 117 38.41 20.03 -8.34
C LYS A 117 39.69 19.75 -7.55
N ALA A 118 39.59 19.12 -6.38
CA ALA A 118 40.77 18.74 -5.60
C ALA A 118 41.67 17.76 -6.37
N HIS A 119 41.09 16.70 -6.95
CA HIS A 119 41.85 15.75 -7.77
C HIS A 119 42.52 16.39 -8.99
N LEU A 120 41.82 17.32 -9.66
CA LEU A 120 42.39 18.08 -10.77
C LEU A 120 43.51 19.02 -10.32
N LYS A 121 43.36 19.67 -9.15
CA LYS A 121 44.39 20.53 -8.55
C LYS A 121 45.67 19.74 -8.27
N ASP A 122 45.55 18.58 -7.64
CA ASP A 122 46.68 17.73 -7.28
C ASP A 122 47.44 17.22 -8.52
N SER A 123 46.76 17.19 -9.67
CA SER A 123 47.33 16.82 -10.97
C SER A 123 47.74 18.04 -11.83
N ASN A 124 47.75 19.26 -11.27
CA ASN A 124 48.04 20.51 -11.97
C ASN A 124 47.14 20.78 -13.21
N LEU A 125 45.90 20.32 -13.17
CA LEU A 125 44.91 20.51 -14.24
C LEU A 125 43.93 21.64 -13.93
N LYS A 126 43.30 22.17 -14.99
CA LYS A 126 42.31 23.24 -14.90
C LYS A 126 41.11 22.79 -14.06
N GLN A 127 40.69 23.62 -13.09
CA GLN A 127 39.59 23.34 -12.15
C GLN A 127 38.27 24.06 -12.51
N THR A 128 38.24 24.81 -13.61
CA THR A 128 37.03 25.49 -14.07
C THR A 128 36.18 24.57 -14.94
N GLY A 129 34.88 24.78 -14.93
CA GLY A 129 33.92 24.02 -15.74
C GLY A 129 32.73 23.53 -14.92
N ASN A 130 31.71 23.05 -15.62
CA ASN A 130 30.60 22.32 -15.00
C ASN A 130 31.07 20.92 -14.55
N LYS A 131 30.20 20.18 -13.84
CA LYS A 131 30.59 18.87 -13.27
C LYS A 131 31.04 17.87 -14.33
N ASP A 132 30.34 17.79 -15.46
CA ASP A 132 30.64 16.84 -16.52
C ASP A 132 31.97 17.17 -17.21
N GLU A 133 32.28 18.45 -17.43
CA GLU A 133 33.58 18.90 -17.95
C GLU A 133 34.75 18.52 -17.00
N LEU A 134 34.54 18.60 -15.68
CA LEU A 134 35.55 18.19 -14.71
C LEU A 134 35.75 16.67 -14.73
N ILE A 135 34.66 15.89 -14.82
CA ILE A 135 34.71 14.43 -14.92
C ILE A 135 35.43 14.00 -16.19
N GLN A 136 35.07 14.57 -17.34
CA GLN A 136 35.69 14.25 -18.62
C GLN A 136 37.20 14.55 -18.57
N ARG A 137 37.60 15.68 -17.97
CA ARG A 137 39.01 16.03 -17.80
C ARG A 137 39.78 15.01 -16.94
N ILE A 138 39.16 14.51 -15.87
CA ILE A 138 39.73 13.45 -15.02
C ILE A 138 39.92 12.16 -15.82
N ILE A 139 38.96 11.81 -16.69
CA ILE A 139 39.01 10.61 -17.53
C ILE A 139 40.08 10.76 -18.61
N ASP A 140 40.03 11.83 -19.40
CA ASP A 140 40.93 12.08 -20.53
C ASP A 140 42.40 12.15 -20.12
N ASN A 141 42.67 12.70 -18.94
CA ASN A 141 44.04 12.83 -18.40
C ASN A 141 44.42 11.66 -17.48
N ASN A 142 43.58 10.62 -17.40
CA ASN A 142 43.75 9.45 -16.53
C ASN A 142 44.16 9.79 -15.09
N VAL A 143 43.56 10.84 -14.52
CA VAL A 143 43.87 11.31 -13.16
C VAL A 143 43.58 10.18 -12.18
N ALA A 144 44.52 9.96 -11.26
CA ALA A 144 44.37 9.02 -10.17
C ALA A 144 43.36 9.59 -9.16
N VAL A 145 42.32 8.82 -8.87
CA VAL A 145 41.25 9.23 -7.95
C VAL A 145 41.20 8.21 -6.84
N ASN A 146 41.45 8.68 -5.61
CA ASN A 146 41.35 7.85 -4.43
C ASN A 146 39.95 7.98 -3.85
N PHE A 147 39.18 6.88 -3.90
CA PHE A 147 37.86 6.81 -3.29
C PHE A 147 37.91 6.43 -1.79
N ASN A 148 39.07 6.58 -1.12
CA ASN A 148 39.31 6.25 0.28
C ASN A 148 38.95 4.79 0.64
N GLY A 149 39.25 3.85 -0.26
CA GLY A 149 38.93 2.42 -0.07
C GLY A 149 37.45 2.09 -0.18
N LYS A 150 36.60 3.05 -0.58
CA LYS A 150 35.18 2.83 -0.84
C LYS A 150 34.99 2.48 -2.30
N SER A 151 34.36 1.34 -2.55
CA SER A 151 33.91 0.94 -3.88
C SER A 151 32.42 1.15 -4.01
N ILE A 152 31.99 1.76 -5.12
CA ILE A 152 30.58 1.90 -5.46
C ILE A 152 30.18 0.72 -6.32
N TYR A 153 29.11 0.06 -5.92
CA TYR A 153 28.59 -1.11 -6.59
C TYR A 153 27.27 -0.80 -7.28
N VAL A 154 27.08 -1.35 -8.47
CA VAL A 154 25.84 -1.26 -9.25
C VAL A 154 25.34 -2.67 -9.56
N LEU A 155 24.07 -2.79 -9.93
CA LEU A 155 23.51 -4.06 -10.37
C LEU A 155 24.27 -4.57 -11.60
N SER A 156 24.76 -5.80 -11.53
CA SER A 156 25.19 -6.56 -12.71
C SER A 156 23.98 -6.94 -13.56
N GLU A 157 24.19 -7.57 -14.72
CA GLU A 157 23.09 -8.14 -15.52
C GLU A 157 22.28 -9.19 -14.73
N LEU A 158 22.94 -10.01 -13.90
CA LEU A 158 22.28 -10.94 -13.00
C LEU A 158 21.43 -10.21 -11.96
N GLY A 159 21.98 -9.14 -11.37
CA GLY A 159 21.27 -8.26 -10.43
C GLY A 159 20.03 -7.63 -11.05
N LYS A 160 20.16 -7.04 -12.23
CA LYS A 160 19.05 -6.41 -12.97
C LYS A 160 17.93 -7.41 -13.26
N LYS A 161 18.28 -8.61 -13.75
CA LYS A 161 17.30 -9.67 -14.03
C LYS A 161 16.61 -10.15 -12.74
N PHE A 162 17.36 -10.30 -11.65
CA PHE A 162 16.80 -10.71 -10.36
C PHE A 162 15.82 -9.66 -9.83
N ILE A 163 16.16 -8.37 -9.89
CA ILE A 163 15.28 -7.28 -9.48
C ILE A 163 14.04 -7.22 -10.37
N LEU A 164 14.19 -7.29 -11.69
CA LEU A 164 13.06 -7.26 -12.63
C LEU A 164 12.04 -8.37 -12.33
N ASN A 165 12.52 -9.59 -12.04
CA ASN A 165 11.66 -10.73 -11.71
C ASN A 165 10.96 -10.62 -10.34
N ASN A 166 11.38 -9.67 -9.51
CA ASN A 166 10.95 -9.50 -8.12
C ASN A 166 10.49 -8.07 -7.80
N GLU A 167 10.28 -7.23 -8.82
CA GLU A 167 9.89 -5.83 -8.68
C GLU A 167 8.67 -5.62 -7.78
N PRO A 168 7.62 -6.47 -7.83
CA PRO A 168 6.47 -6.32 -6.94
C PRO A 168 6.80 -6.35 -5.45
N TRP A 169 7.87 -7.03 -5.02
CA TRP A 169 8.30 -6.97 -3.62
C TRP A 169 8.87 -5.61 -3.23
N ILE A 170 9.46 -4.87 -4.17
CA ILE A 170 9.92 -3.50 -3.95
C ILE A 170 8.71 -2.59 -3.74
N TYR A 171 7.68 -2.73 -4.57
CA TYR A 171 6.42 -2.01 -4.36
C TYR A 171 5.79 -2.35 -3.00
N TYR A 172 5.71 -3.64 -2.64
CA TYR A 172 5.22 -4.08 -1.33
C TYR A 172 6.02 -3.48 -0.17
N HIS A 173 7.35 -3.39 -0.28
CA HIS A 173 8.17 -2.77 0.76
C HIS A 173 7.86 -1.27 0.94
N ASN A 174 7.67 -0.56 -0.17
CA ASN A 174 7.49 0.90 -0.18
C ASN A 174 6.08 1.32 0.28
N HIS A 175 5.11 0.40 0.27
CA HIS A 175 3.73 0.70 0.63
C HIS A 175 3.25 -0.19 1.78
N ASP A 176 3.00 0.44 2.93
CA ASP A 176 2.37 -0.23 4.06
C ASP A 176 0.84 -0.16 3.92
N PHE A 177 0.28 -1.14 3.20
CA PHE A 177 -1.17 -1.29 3.01
C PHE A 177 -1.79 -2.34 3.93
N MET A 178 -1.07 -2.77 4.98
CA MET A 178 -1.51 -3.86 5.88
C MET A 178 -1.93 -5.14 5.12
N ILE A 179 -1.25 -5.42 4.00
CA ILE A 179 -1.42 -6.65 3.22
C ILE A 179 -0.47 -7.71 3.79
N ASP A 180 -0.99 -8.89 4.11
CA ASP A 180 -0.15 -9.99 4.56
C ASP A 180 0.75 -10.47 3.42
N VAL A 181 1.97 -10.85 3.75
CA VAL A 181 2.99 -11.24 2.77
C VAL A 181 2.60 -12.50 1.95
N LEU A 182 1.90 -13.47 2.57
CA LEU A 182 1.44 -14.68 1.90
C LEU A 182 0.23 -14.40 1.01
N GLU A 183 -0.64 -13.49 1.44
CA GLU A 183 -1.75 -12.98 0.64
C GLU A 183 -1.21 -12.27 -0.62
N TYR A 184 -0.21 -11.41 -0.45
CA TYR A 184 0.47 -10.74 -1.56
C TYR A 184 1.10 -11.74 -2.54
N GLN A 185 1.83 -12.74 -2.02
CA GLN A 185 2.44 -13.79 -2.83
C GLN A 185 1.39 -14.56 -3.63
N SER A 186 0.31 -14.99 -2.97
CA SER A 186 -0.72 -15.82 -3.58
C SER A 186 -1.45 -15.07 -4.69
N MET A 187 -1.76 -13.79 -4.49
CA MET A 187 -2.35 -12.95 -5.54
C MET A 187 -1.38 -12.74 -6.69
N TRP A 188 -0.09 -12.50 -6.40
CA TRP A 188 0.93 -12.34 -7.44
C TRP A 188 1.06 -13.60 -8.30
N GLU A 189 1.12 -14.78 -7.69
CA GLU A 189 1.19 -16.07 -8.38
C GLU A 189 -0.05 -16.31 -9.24
N LYS A 190 -1.24 -16.04 -8.70
CA LYS A 190 -2.50 -16.12 -9.45
C LYS A 190 -2.49 -15.24 -10.70
N LEU A 191 -2.14 -13.96 -10.55
CA LEU A 191 -2.16 -13.00 -11.65
C LEU A 191 -1.11 -13.31 -12.74
N LYS A 192 0.02 -13.92 -12.36
CA LYS A 192 1.03 -14.39 -13.32
C LYS A 192 0.48 -15.50 -14.23
N LEU A 193 -0.28 -16.45 -13.67
CA LEU A 193 -0.90 -17.54 -14.44
C LEU A 193 -1.91 -17.03 -15.46
N GLU A 194 -2.53 -15.89 -15.19
CA GLU A 194 -3.51 -15.23 -16.05
C GLU A 194 -2.87 -14.37 -17.17
N ASN A 195 -1.55 -14.46 -17.40
CA ASN A 195 -0.81 -13.69 -18.42
C ASN A 195 -1.04 -12.17 -18.38
N THR A 196 -1.32 -11.62 -17.20
CA THR A 196 -1.44 -10.17 -17.02
C THR A 196 -0.04 -9.57 -16.89
N ASN A 197 0.17 -8.34 -17.40
CA ASN A 197 1.35 -7.56 -17.02
C ASN A 197 1.21 -7.15 -15.55
N VAL A 198 1.70 -8.00 -14.64
CA VAL A 198 1.49 -7.84 -13.19
C VAL A 198 2.60 -6.99 -12.59
N ASN A 199 2.22 -5.87 -11.98
CA ASN A 199 3.09 -5.06 -11.13
C ASN A 199 2.55 -5.02 -9.70
N GLY A 200 3.32 -4.41 -8.80
CA GLY A 200 2.95 -4.39 -7.38
C GLY A 200 1.68 -3.64 -7.04
N GLU A 201 1.35 -2.61 -7.82
CA GLU A 201 0.12 -1.83 -7.71
C GLU A 201 -1.10 -2.68 -8.00
N ILE A 202 -1.12 -3.39 -9.14
CA ILE A 202 -2.23 -4.24 -9.56
C ILE A 202 -2.51 -5.33 -8.52
N ILE A 203 -1.45 -5.93 -7.94
CA ILE A 203 -1.59 -6.92 -6.87
C ILE A 203 -2.29 -6.30 -5.66
N SER A 204 -1.83 -5.13 -5.23
CA SER A 204 -2.37 -4.42 -4.07
C SER A 204 -3.83 -4.01 -4.30
N LEU A 205 -4.15 -3.45 -5.46
CA LEU A 205 -5.52 -3.10 -5.85
C LEU A 205 -6.45 -4.31 -5.78
N CYS A 206 -6.06 -5.45 -6.37
CA CYS A 206 -6.89 -6.67 -6.35
C CYS A 206 -7.17 -7.16 -4.93
N ILE A 207 -6.15 -7.15 -4.06
CA ILE A 207 -6.30 -7.56 -2.66
C ILE A 207 -7.18 -6.58 -1.90
N LEU A 208 -6.90 -5.28 -1.99
CA LEU A 208 -7.61 -4.26 -1.23
C LEU A 208 -9.10 -4.20 -1.61
N LEU A 209 -9.44 -4.33 -2.89
CA LEU A 209 -10.84 -4.38 -3.33
C LEU A 209 -11.59 -5.58 -2.76
N HIS A 210 -10.95 -6.75 -2.82
CA HIS A 210 -11.53 -7.95 -2.22
C HIS A 210 -11.72 -7.78 -0.70
N LYS A 211 -10.74 -7.17 -0.02
CA LYS A 211 -10.83 -6.87 1.41
C LYS A 211 -11.92 -5.86 1.75
N VAL A 212 -12.11 -4.80 0.95
CA VAL A 212 -13.21 -3.85 1.14
C VAL A 212 -14.54 -4.59 1.08
N GLN A 213 -14.80 -5.35 0.01
CA GLN A 213 -16.05 -6.11 -0.11
C GLN A 213 -16.24 -7.08 1.05
N LYS A 214 -15.23 -7.90 1.33
CA LYS A 214 -15.26 -8.86 2.43
C LYS A 214 -15.56 -8.17 3.75
N ASN A 215 -14.87 -7.08 4.06
CA ASN A 215 -15.06 -6.38 5.32
C ASN A 215 -16.45 -5.74 5.42
N MET A 216 -17.00 -5.23 4.33
CA MET A 216 -18.41 -4.78 4.29
C MET A 216 -19.38 -5.95 4.56
N ASP A 217 -19.20 -7.10 3.91
CA ASP A 217 -20.04 -8.30 4.08
C ASP A 217 -20.00 -8.81 5.54
N TYR A 218 -18.83 -8.78 6.17
CA TYR A 218 -18.62 -9.16 7.57
C TYR A 218 -18.86 -8.01 8.56
N LYS A 219 -19.39 -6.87 8.10
CA LYS A 219 -19.72 -5.68 8.91
C LYS A 219 -18.54 -5.13 9.72
N LYS A 220 -17.34 -5.24 9.15
CA LYS A 220 -16.08 -4.68 9.64
C LYS A 220 -15.80 -3.34 8.94
N TYR A 221 -16.66 -2.36 9.19
CA TYR A 221 -16.66 -1.07 8.49
C TYR A 221 -15.39 -0.25 8.70
N ASN A 222 -14.75 -0.28 9.87
CA ASN A 222 -13.46 0.39 10.07
C ASN A 222 -12.36 -0.28 9.23
N GLN A 223 -12.38 -1.61 9.15
CA GLN A 223 -11.42 -2.34 8.32
C GLN A 223 -11.64 -2.04 6.83
N ALA A 224 -12.91 -1.97 6.39
CA ALA A 224 -13.25 -1.56 5.03
C ALA A 224 -12.77 -0.12 4.76
N TRP A 225 -12.97 0.81 5.69
CA TRP A 225 -12.48 2.19 5.60
C TRP A 225 -10.95 2.26 5.50
N LEU A 226 -10.20 1.47 6.30
CA LEU A 226 -8.74 1.40 6.22
C LEU A 226 -8.26 0.87 4.86
N ASN A 227 -8.98 -0.10 4.29
CA ASN A 227 -8.68 -0.61 2.95
C ASN A 227 -9.03 0.40 1.86
N LEU A 228 -10.13 1.13 2.00
CA LEU A 228 -10.48 2.26 1.12
C LEU A 228 -9.42 3.37 1.21
N SER A 229 -8.93 3.72 2.40
CA SER A 229 -7.84 4.69 2.58
C SER A 229 -6.56 4.26 1.84
N SER A 230 -6.24 2.96 1.86
CA SER A 230 -5.12 2.41 1.10
C SER A 230 -5.35 2.51 -0.41
N LEU A 231 -6.57 2.24 -0.90
CA LEU A 231 -6.94 2.45 -2.31
C LEU A 231 -6.84 3.92 -2.71
N HIS A 232 -7.34 4.82 -1.86
CA HIS A 232 -7.26 6.27 -2.06
C HIS A 232 -5.81 6.70 -2.28
N LYS A 233 -4.89 6.25 -1.42
CA LYS A 233 -3.45 6.54 -1.55
C LYS A 233 -2.88 6.08 -2.91
N ILE A 234 -3.19 4.86 -3.35
CA ILE A 234 -2.75 4.35 -4.66
C ILE A 234 -3.26 5.25 -5.79
N PHE A 235 -4.55 5.62 -5.76
CA PHE A 235 -5.13 6.48 -6.79
C PHE A 235 -4.56 7.90 -6.75
N SER A 236 -4.26 8.45 -5.58
CA SER A 236 -3.60 9.75 -5.41
C SER A 236 -2.19 9.77 -6.02
N GLU A 237 -1.39 8.73 -5.77
CA GLU A 237 -0.03 8.61 -6.36
C GLU A 237 -0.07 8.56 -7.89
N ASN A 238 -1.12 7.95 -8.45
CA ASN A 238 -1.33 7.83 -9.89
C ASN A 238 -2.15 8.96 -10.51
N LYS A 239 -2.61 9.93 -9.70
CA LYS A 239 -3.48 11.02 -10.14
C LYS A 239 -4.75 10.54 -10.85
N ASP A 240 -5.29 9.39 -10.42
CA ASP A 240 -6.56 8.86 -10.91
C ASP A 240 -7.72 9.55 -10.18
N TYR A 241 -7.97 10.82 -10.54
CA TYR A 241 -8.93 11.70 -9.85
C TYR A 241 -10.34 11.12 -9.81
N LYS A 242 -10.75 10.37 -10.84
CA LYS A 242 -12.05 9.69 -10.86
C LYS A 242 -12.17 8.68 -9.71
N ASN A 243 -11.17 7.82 -9.53
CA ASN A 243 -11.19 6.82 -8.47
C ASN A 243 -10.87 7.41 -7.09
N ILE A 244 -10.11 8.51 -7.00
CA ILE A 244 -9.95 9.30 -5.77
C ILE A 244 -11.31 9.75 -5.26
N VAL A 245 -12.10 10.43 -6.10
CA VAL A 245 -13.43 10.95 -5.72
C VAL A 245 -14.37 9.81 -5.35
N LYS A 246 -14.42 8.75 -6.16
CA LYS A 246 -15.23 7.56 -5.88
C LYS A 246 -14.93 6.94 -4.52
N VAL A 247 -13.64 6.74 -4.20
CA VAL A 247 -13.22 6.18 -2.90
C VAL A 247 -13.48 7.15 -1.76
N ALA A 248 -13.24 8.46 -1.96
CA ALA A 248 -13.52 9.49 -0.96
C ALA A 248 -15.02 9.56 -0.60
N ILE A 249 -15.92 9.47 -1.59
CA ILE A 249 -17.37 9.39 -1.36
C ILE A 249 -17.69 8.17 -0.48
N LYS A 250 -17.15 6.99 -0.80
CA LYS A 250 -17.41 5.76 -0.01
C LYS A 250 -16.90 5.86 1.41
N MET A 251 -15.69 6.40 1.61
CA MET A 251 -15.11 6.60 2.94
C MET A 251 -15.96 7.57 3.77
N LEU A 252 -16.29 8.73 3.20
CA LEU A 252 -17.11 9.74 3.88
C LEU A 252 -18.54 9.23 4.14
N THR A 253 -19.09 8.41 3.23
CA THR A 253 -20.39 7.75 3.42
C THR A 253 -20.37 6.81 4.64
N ILE A 254 -19.32 6.01 4.82
CA ILE A 254 -19.14 5.18 6.02
C ILE A 254 -19.09 6.08 7.27
N GLU A 255 -18.31 7.17 7.24
CA GLU A 255 -18.20 8.10 8.37
C GLU A 255 -19.56 8.69 8.75
N VAL A 256 -20.32 9.25 7.81
CA VAL A 256 -21.62 9.88 8.11
C VAL A 256 -22.71 8.88 8.48
N SER A 257 -22.62 7.62 8.03
CA SER A 257 -23.63 6.60 8.29
C SER A 257 -23.65 6.10 9.74
N GLY A 258 -22.56 6.31 10.47
CA GLY A 258 -22.36 5.77 11.81
C GLY A 258 -22.07 4.26 11.84
N LEU A 259 -21.77 3.66 10.69
CA LEU A 259 -21.34 2.27 10.59
C LEU A 259 -19.97 2.08 11.25
N ASP A 260 -19.89 1.20 12.24
CA ASP A 260 -18.68 0.89 13.00
C ASP A 260 -18.57 -0.62 13.29
N ASP A 261 -17.34 -1.12 13.48
CA ASP A 261 -17.05 -2.53 13.76
C ASP A 261 -17.76 -3.03 15.03
N ILE A 262 -18.01 -2.16 16.02
CA ILE A 262 -18.60 -2.52 17.31
C ILE A 262 -20.14 -2.50 17.26
N VAL A 263 -20.69 -1.54 16.51
CA VAL A 263 -22.14 -1.27 16.43
C VAL A 263 -22.86 -2.38 15.65
N SER A 264 -22.17 -3.07 14.75
CA SER A 264 -22.73 -4.17 13.96
C SER A 264 -22.94 -5.49 14.72
N ASP A 265 -22.26 -5.65 15.87
CA ASP A 265 -22.31 -6.85 16.72
C ASP A 265 -23.26 -6.71 17.92
N ILE A 266 -23.67 -5.49 18.27
CA ILE A 266 -24.49 -5.23 19.46
C ILE A 266 -25.79 -4.54 19.04
N ASN A 267 -26.90 -5.06 19.56
CA ASN A 267 -28.22 -4.44 19.45
C ASN A 267 -28.12 -2.92 19.75
N LEU A 268 -28.25 -2.08 18.71
CA LEU A 268 -28.16 -0.61 18.72
C LEU A 268 -28.91 0.06 19.89
N LYS A 269 -29.89 -0.63 20.48
CA LYS A 269 -30.70 -0.17 21.61
C LYS A 269 -29.97 -0.12 22.97
N ARG A 270 -28.68 -0.47 23.06
CA ARG A 270 -27.95 -0.60 24.35
C ARG A 270 -26.53 -0.04 24.37
N THR A 271 -26.05 0.56 23.29
CA THR A 271 -24.66 1.02 23.20
C THR A 271 -24.58 2.51 22.98
N HIS A 272 -23.64 3.15 23.68
CA HIS A 272 -23.23 4.52 23.38
C HIS A 272 -22.69 4.55 21.95
N LEU A 273 -23.29 5.38 21.10
CA LEU A 273 -22.88 5.57 19.72
C LEU A 273 -21.50 6.23 19.70
N PRO A 274 -20.58 5.71 18.88
CA PRO A 274 -19.28 6.34 18.71
C PRO A 274 -19.45 7.72 18.05
N TYR A 275 -18.54 8.63 18.39
CA TYR A 275 -18.46 9.94 17.74
C TYR A 275 -18.16 9.79 16.24
N ILE A 276 -18.92 10.46 15.38
CA ILE A 276 -18.66 10.47 13.93
C ILE A 276 -17.49 11.40 13.65
N ARG A 277 -16.37 10.85 13.18
CA ARG A 277 -15.20 11.64 12.79
C ARG A 277 -15.23 11.90 11.29
N LEU A 278 -15.54 13.13 10.91
CA LEU A 278 -15.55 13.54 9.50
C LEU A 278 -14.14 13.92 9.05
N ASN A 279 -13.73 13.44 7.87
CA ASN A 279 -12.41 13.74 7.34
C ASN A 279 -12.44 14.93 6.35
N LYS A 280 -12.00 16.11 6.81
CA LYS A 280 -11.92 17.34 6.00
C LYS A 280 -11.06 17.20 4.73
N TYR A 281 -10.09 16.29 4.72
CA TYR A 281 -9.27 16.04 3.52
C TYR A 281 -10.08 15.37 2.41
N LEU A 282 -10.94 14.40 2.74
CA LEU A 282 -11.80 13.74 1.76
C LEU A 282 -12.79 14.72 1.11
N VAL A 283 -13.37 15.61 1.93
CA VAL A 283 -14.24 16.69 1.45
C VAL A 283 -13.50 17.62 0.50
N THR A 284 -12.26 17.95 0.83
CA THR A 284 -11.42 18.78 -0.03
C THR A 284 -11.11 18.10 -1.36
N ASP A 285 -10.80 16.80 -1.35
CA ASP A 285 -10.51 16.03 -2.56
C ASP A 285 -11.75 15.91 -3.46
N ILE A 286 -12.93 15.68 -2.89
CA ILE A 286 -14.21 15.68 -3.63
C ILE A 286 -14.46 17.05 -4.28
N LYS A 287 -14.27 18.15 -3.53
CA LYS A 287 -14.48 19.52 -4.05
C LYS A 287 -13.51 19.89 -5.16
N ASN A 288 -12.24 19.52 -5.03
CA ASN A 288 -11.20 19.84 -6.01
C ASN A 288 -11.41 19.11 -7.35
N HIS A 289 -12.14 18.00 -7.32
CA HIS A 289 -12.36 17.11 -8.47
C HIS A 289 -13.85 16.81 -8.66
N TYR A 290 -14.70 17.79 -8.37
CA TYR A 290 -16.15 17.64 -8.34
C TYR A 290 -16.76 17.20 -9.68
N GLU A 291 -16.05 17.41 -10.80
CA GLU A 291 -16.43 16.92 -12.12
C GLU A 291 -16.55 15.38 -12.20
N TYR A 292 -15.93 14.65 -11.27
CA TYR A 292 -16.03 13.19 -11.15
C TYR A 292 -17.02 12.73 -10.07
N PHE A 293 -17.72 13.66 -9.42
CA PHE A 293 -18.69 13.35 -8.38
C PHE A 293 -19.89 12.60 -8.98
N ASP A 294 -20.18 11.41 -8.43
CA ASP A 294 -21.39 10.64 -8.74
C ASP A 294 -22.14 10.33 -7.43
N PRO A 295 -23.31 10.93 -7.21
CA PRO A 295 -24.08 10.72 -5.98
C PRO A 295 -24.59 9.28 -5.82
N ASN A 296 -24.62 8.48 -6.89
CA ASN A 296 -24.97 7.06 -6.80
C ASN A 296 -23.90 6.25 -6.05
N GLU A 297 -22.66 6.76 -5.91
CA GLU A 297 -21.64 6.07 -5.12
C GLU A 297 -21.96 6.04 -3.61
N ILE A 298 -22.84 6.92 -3.13
CA ILE A 298 -23.36 6.90 -1.74
C ILE A 298 -24.20 5.65 -1.50
N ASP A 299 -24.88 5.14 -2.53
CA ASP A 299 -25.75 3.98 -2.42
C ASP A 299 -24.98 2.66 -2.19
N PHE A 300 -23.65 2.69 -2.19
CA PHE A 300 -22.79 1.54 -1.87
C PHE A 300 -23.10 0.89 -0.52
N ILE A 301 -23.64 1.64 0.44
CA ILE A 301 -24.01 1.12 1.77
C ILE A 301 -25.45 0.59 1.87
N LYS A 302 -26.24 0.59 0.79
CA LYS A 302 -27.69 0.26 0.83
C LYS A 302 -27.99 -1.09 1.48
N GLU A 303 -27.16 -2.10 1.22
CA GLU A 303 -27.31 -3.46 1.77
C GLU A 303 -26.98 -3.53 3.27
N HIS A 304 -26.48 -2.44 3.86
CA HIS A 304 -26.02 -2.35 5.24
C HIS A 304 -26.83 -1.35 6.10
N LEU A 305 -27.93 -0.81 5.58
CA LEU A 305 -28.75 0.20 6.27
C LEU A 305 -29.37 -0.30 7.59
N ASP A 306 -29.59 -1.62 7.74
CA ASP A 306 -30.06 -2.21 9.00
C ASP A 306 -29.10 -1.97 10.19
N TYR A 307 -27.86 -1.56 9.90
CA TYR A 307 -26.81 -1.29 10.90
C TYR A 307 -26.43 0.18 10.99
N SER A 308 -26.93 1.04 10.09
CA SER A 308 -26.62 2.47 10.11
C SER A 308 -27.47 3.20 11.15
N ILE A 309 -26.95 4.34 11.61
CA ILE A 309 -27.68 5.23 12.53
C ILE A 309 -28.78 6.00 11.78
N PHE A 310 -28.49 6.32 10.52
CA PHE A 310 -29.32 7.15 9.66
C PHE A 310 -29.84 6.34 8.47
N GLU A 311 -31.02 6.73 7.99
CA GLU A 311 -31.58 6.25 6.73
C GLU A 311 -30.80 6.82 5.53
N ILE A 312 -30.89 6.17 4.37
CA ILE A 312 -30.11 6.57 3.19
C ILE A 312 -30.32 8.02 2.76
N ASP A 313 -31.54 8.55 2.86
CA ASP A 313 -31.84 9.94 2.49
C ASP A 313 -31.22 10.93 3.50
N GLN A 314 -31.26 10.60 4.79
CA GLN A 314 -30.59 11.38 5.84
C GLN A 314 -29.07 11.38 5.65
N ILE A 315 -28.49 10.24 5.26
CA ILE A 315 -27.07 10.12 4.94
C ILE A 315 -26.70 11.04 3.77
N LYS A 316 -27.52 11.08 2.71
CA LYS A 316 -27.31 11.99 1.58
C LYS A 316 -27.39 13.44 2.01
N ASP A 317 -28.40 13.82 2.79
CA ASP A 317 -28.58 15.19 3.27
C ASP A 317 -27.38 15.65 4.13
N ILE A 318 -26.93 14.80 5.06
CA ILE A 318 -25.74 15.07 5.87
C ILE A 318 -24.51 15.18 4.96
N PHE A 319 -24.32 14.26 4.02
CA PHE A 319 -23.19 14.27 3.10
C PHE A 319 -23.13 15.58 2.29
N TYR A 320 -24.24 16.03 1.72
CA TYR A 320 -24.30 17.31 1.00
C TYR A 320 -24.04 18.50 1.93
N SER A 321 -24.58 18.48 3.15
CA SER A 321 -24.32 19.52 4.15
C SER A 321 -22.82 19.61 4.50
N VAL A 322 -22.14 18.47 4.63
CA VAL A 322 -20.68 18.39 4.84
C VAL A 322 -19.93 18.99 3.65
N LEU A 323 -20.38 18.74 2.43
CA LEU A 323 -19.80 19.36 1.24
C LEU A 323 -20.09 20.87 1.17
N GLU A 324 -21.18 21.37 1.72
CA GLU A 324 -21.46 22.82 1.71
C GLU A 324 -20.67 23.53 2.81
N ASP A 325 -20.87 23.13 4.06
CA ASP A 325 -20.25 23.73 5.25
C ASP A 325 -19.82 22.64 6.25
N PHE A 326 -18.55 22.24 6.13
CA PHE A 326 -17.95 21.18 6.94
C PHE A 326 -18.03 21.47 8.45
N GLU A 327 -17.64 22.67 8.90
CA GLU A 327 -17.48 22.93 10.34
C GLU A 327 -18.83 23.05 11.04
N THR A 328 -19.79 23.72 10.40
CA THR A 328 -21.16 23.80 10.94
C THR A 328 -21.81 22.41 10.98
N THR A 329 -21.63 21.61 9.93
CA THR A 329 -22.24 20.28 9.86
C THR A 329 -21.63 19.31 10.88
N GLU A 330 -20.31 19.30 11.03
CA GLU A 330 -19.62 18.51 12.06
C GLU A 330 -20.13 18.86 13.46
N HIS A 331 -20.19 20.16 13.80
CA HIS A 331 -20.71 20.60 15.09
C HIS A 331 -22.18 20.23 15.33
N ASN A 332 -23.01 20.22 14.28
CA ASN A 332 -24.41 19.80 14.38
C ASN A 332 -24.55 18.29 14.57
N LEU A 333 -23.72 17.51 13.88
CA LEU A 333 -23.73 16.05 13.96
C LEU A 333 -23.31 15.57 15.36
N ASP A 334 -22.30 16.20 15.95
CA ASP A 334 -21.87 15.93 17.32
C ASP A 334 -22.99 16.10 18.33
N ARG A 335 -23.71 17.23 18.24
CA ARG A 335 -24.85 17.52 19.11
C ARG A 335 -25.97 16.51 18.94
N LEU A 336 -26.25 16.11 17.70
CA LEU A 336 -27.26 15.10 17.39
C LEU A 336 -26.90 13.74 18.01
N ILE A 337 -25.64 13.30 17.87
CA ILE A 337 -25.15 12.05 18.47
C ILE A 337 -25.24 12.10 19.99
N ASP A 338 -24.84 13.22 20.61
CA ASP A 338 -24.93 13.42 22.06
C ASP A 338 -26.38 13.31 22.56
N ASP A 339 -27.34 13.87 21.83
CA ASP A 339 -28.74 13.82 22.20
C ASP A 339 -29.34 12.42 22.03
N ILE A 340 -29.00 11.70 20.96
CA ILE A 340 -29.37 10.28 20.79
C ILE A 340 -28.78 9.43 21.92
N ASN A 341 -27.52 9.67 22.28
CA ASN A 341 -26.85 8.97 23.37
C ASN A 341 -27.51 9.23 24.72
N LYS A 342 -27.93 10.48 25.00
CA LYS A 342 -28.71 10.81 26.21
C LYS A 342 -30.05 10.07 26.21
N GLU A 343 -30.81 10.11 25.13
CA GLU A 343 -32.11 9.43 25.05
C GLU A 343 -32.01 7.92 25.28
N ASN A 344 -30.95 7.29 24.78
CA ASN A 344 -30.69 5.86 25.00
C ASN A 344 -30.33 5.55 26.47
N LEU A 345 -29.72 6.48 27.20
CA LEU A 345 -29.42 6.33 28.63
C LEU A 345 -30.65 6.49 29.53
N TYR A 346 -31.65 7.30 29.13
CA TYR A 346 -32.87 7.58 29.93
C TYR A 346 -34.03 6.59 29.71
N LYS A 347 -33.90 5.60 28.82
CA LYS A 347 -34.89 4.53 28.63
C LYS A 347 -34.71 3.34 29.60
N TYR A 348 -33.86 3.50 30.61
CA TYR A 348 -33.56 2.57 31.70
C TYR A 348 -33.39 3.36 33.01
#